data_AF-A0A0K6H2Z3-F1
#
_entry.id   AF-A0A0K6H2Z3-F1
#
_cell.length_a   1.000
_cell.length_b   1.000
_cell.length_c   1.000
_cell.angle_alpha   90.00
_cell.angle_beta   90.00
_cell.angle_gamma   90.00
#
_symmetry.space_group_name_H-M   'P 1'
#
loop_
_entity.id
_entity.type
_entity.pdbx_description
1 polymer ?
#
loop_
_entity_poly.entity_id
_entity_poly.type
_entity_poly.pdbx_seq_one_letter_code
_entity_poly.pdbx_strand_id
1 'polypeptide(L)'
;MNHHDDPQEREAARLEGRAEEPCDKVPTYQELLDDALEQTFPASDPISPSAAMHAEERIATRKDEKDWALTPGSECEAPQAQAEDSTDRQERA
;
A
#
# COMPACT_ATOMS: atom_id res chain seq x y z
N MET A 1 -13.04 -46.73 -15.69
CA MET A 1 -12.33 -45.46 -15.43
C MET A 1 -13.22 -44.64 -14.52
N ASN A 2 -13.00 -44.66 -13.21
CA ASN A 2 -13.70 -43.77 -12.27
C ASN A 2 -12.61 -42.95 -11.55
N HIS A 3 -12.24 -41.81 -12.12
CA HIS A 3 -11.44 -40.82 -11.41
C HIS A 3 -12.39 -40.04 -10.50
N HIS A 4 -12.42 -40.40 -9.21
CA HIS A 4 -12.98 -39.52 -8.19
C HIS A 4 -11.87 -38.53 -7.85
N ASP A 5 -11.87 -37.39 -8.53
CA ASP A 5 -11.07 -36.23 -8.14
C ASP A 5 -11.81 -35.58 -6.96
N ASP A 6 -11.49 -35.99 -5.73
CA ASP A 6 -12.09 -35.40 -4.54
C ASP A 6 -11.52 -33.98 -4.33
N PRO A 7 -12.36 -32.93 -4.38
CA PRO A 7 -11.88 -31.55 -4.27
C PRO A 7 -11.21 -31.27 -2.92
N GLN A 8 -11.54 -32.03 -1.86
CA GLN A 8 -10.91 -31.88 -0.55
C GLN A 8 -9.51 -32.47 -0.52
N GLU A 9 -9.29 -33.61 -1.18
CA GLU A 9 -7.96 -34.23 -1.28
C GLU A 9 -7.01 -33.34 -2.10
N ARG A 10 -7.51 -32.74 -3.19
CA ARG A 10 -6.74 -31.78 -3.99
C ARG A 10 -6.34 -30.55 -3.17
N GLU A 11 -7.26 -29.97 -2.40
CA GLU A 11 -6.96 -28.80 -1.57
C GLU A 11 -5.98 -29.14 -0.44
N ALA A 12 -6.11 -30.31 0.19
CA ALA A 12 -5.15 -30.77 1.19
C ALA A 12 -3.74 -30.95 0.61
N ALA A 13 -3.62 -31.58 -0.55
CA ALA A 13 -2.34 -31.70 -1.26
C ALA A 13 -1.74 -30.33 -1.62
N ARG A 14 -2.60 -29.36 -1.90
CA ARG A 14 -2.25 -27.97 -2.19
C ARG A 14 -1.63 -27.25 -0.99
N LEU A 15 -2.31 -27.32 0.17
CA LEU A 15 -1.82 -26.73 1.42
C LEU A 15 -0.56 -27.41 1.94
N GLU A 16 -0.41 -28.72 1.71
CA GLU A 16 0.77 -29.48 2.11
C GLU A 16 1.94 -29.38 1.12
N GLY A 17 1.78 -28.64 0.01
CA GLY A 17 2.81 -28.47 -1.03
C GLY A 17 3.08 -29.72 -1.86
N ARG A 18 2.21 -30.75 -1.78
CA ARG A 18 2.29 -32.02 -2.50
C ARG A 18 1.63 -32.00 -3.88
N ALA A 19 1.11 -30.85 -4.32
CA ALA A 19 0.56 -30.72 -5.67
C ALA A 19 1.62 -31.03 -6.74
N GLU A 20 1.21 -31.66 -7.84
CA GLU A 20 2.11 -32.07 -8.92
C GLU A 20 2.66 -30.86 -9.68
N GLU A 21 1.77 -29.91 -9.99
CA GLU A 21 2.12 -28.68 -10.69
C GLU A 21 2.51 -27.56 -9.70
N PRO A 22 3.57 -26.79 -10.00
CA PRO A 22 4.04 -25.72 -9.11
C PRO A 22 3.03 -24.58 -8.95
N CYS A 23 2.22 -24.29 -9.98
CA CYS A 23 1.19 -23.24 -9.93
C CYS A 23 0.03 -23.57 -8.99
N ASP A 24 -0.17 -24.85 -8.66
CA ASP A 24 -1.24 -25.25 -7.77
C ASP A 24 -0.81 -25.09 -6.32
N LYS A 25 0.48 -25.19 -5.99
CA LYS A 25 0.98 -25.13 -4.61
C LYS A 25 0.66 -23.80 -3.94
N VAL A 26 0.47 -23.83 -2.62
CA VAL A 26 0.39 -22.61 -1.82
C VAL A 26 1.79 -21.98 -1.75
N PRO A 27 1.95 -20.69 -2.13
CA PRO A 27 3.22 -20.00 -2.02
C PRO A 27 3.73 -19.98 -0.57
N THR A 28 5.03 -20.16 -0.42
CA THR A 28 5.69 -20.00 0.86
C THR A 28 5.66 -18.54 1.31
N TYR A 29 5.84 -18.32 2.61
CA TYR A 29 5.95 -16.98 3.16
C TYR A 29 7.06 -16.15 2.47
N GLN A 30 8.18 -16.78 2.12
CA GLN A 30 9.29 -16.10 1.45
C GLN A 30 8.90 -15.66 0.03
N GLU A 31 8.26 -16.53 -0.76
CA GLU A 31 7.79 -16.17 -2.10
C GLU A 31 6.78 -15.02 -2.07
N LEU A 32 5.87 -15.00 -1.09
CA LEU A 32 4.92 -13.90 -0.91
C LEU A 32 5.62 -12.57 -0.56
N LEU A 33 6.67 -12.62 0.26
CA LEU A 33 7.46 -11.44 0.57
C LEU A 33 8.21 -10.93 -0.66
N ASP A 34 8.84 -11.83 -1.41
CA ASP A 34 9.59 -11.49 -2.61
C ASP A 34 8.66 -10.88 -3.68
N ASP A 35 7.50 -11.50 -3.92
CA ASP A 35 6.46 -10.98 -4.83
C ASP A 35 5.96 -9.59 -4.42
N ALA A 36 5.74 -9.38 -3.11
CA ALA A 36 5.30 -8.08 -2.60
C ALA A 36 6.36 -7.00 -2.79
N LEU A 37 7.65 -7.33 -2.65
CA LEU A 37 8.75 -6.42 -2.91
C LEU A 37 8.83 -6.09 -4.40
N GLU A 38 8.73 -7.08 -5.29
CA GLU A 38 8.75 -6.86 -6.74
C GLU A 38 7.61 -5.93 -7.21
N GLN A 39 6.42 -6.06 -6.63
CA GLN A 39 5.26 -5.22 -6.98
C GLN A 39 5.32 -3.82 -6.35
N THR A 40 6.06 -3.64 -5.26
CA THR A 40 6.14 -2.36 -4.52
C THR A 40 7.19 -1.40 -5.11
N PHE A 41 8.07 -1.90 -5.96
CA PHE A 41 9.04 -1.06 -6.66
C PHE A 41 8.77 -1.10 -8.16
N PRO A 42 8.15 -0.07 -8.76
CA PRO A 42 8.26 0.11 -10.20
C PRO A 42 9.75 0.20 -10.48
N ALA A 43 10.31 -0.84 -11.11
CA ALA A 43 11.74 -1.12 -11.29
C ALA A 43 12.56 0.14 -11.12
N SER A 44 12.99 0.40 -9.87
CA SER A 44 13.43 1.72 -9.37
C SER A 44 13.96 2.55 -10.52
N ASP A 45 13.12 3.44 -11.10
CA ASP A 45 13.39 4.01 -12.43
C ASP A 45 14.87 4.41 -12.45
N PRO A 46 15.71 3.83 -13.34
CA PRO A 46 17.13 4.10 -13.30
C PRO A 46 17.29 5.61 -13.30
N ILE A 47 18.17 6.12 -12.42
CA ILE A 47 18.38 7.57 -12.29
C ILE A 47 18.50 8.14 -13.69
N SER A 48 17.57 9.02 -14.07
CA SER A 48 17.53 9.56 -15.42
C SER A 48 18.91 10.14 -15.77
N PRO A 49 19.46 9.90 -16.97
CA PRO A 49 20.76 10.47 -17.36
C PRO A 49 20.83 11.98 -17.11
N SER A 50 19.71 12.69 -17.33
CA SER A 50 19.60 14.12 -17.04
C SER A 50 19.70 14.44 -15.55
N ALA A 51 19.11 13.63 -14.67
CA ALA A 51 19.23 13.81 -13.22
C ALA A 51 20.65 13.45 -12.72
N ALA A 52 21.27 12.42 -13.29
CA ALA A 52 22.63 12.01 -12.92
C ALA A 52 23.69 13.05 -13.32
N MET A 53 23.52 13.73 -14.46
CA MET A 53 24.42 14.82 -14.89
C MET A 53 24.38 16.03 -13.95
N HIS A 54 23.25 16.26 -13.27
CA HIS A 54 23.04 17.38 -12.34
C HIS A 54 22.89 16.90 -10.88
N ALA A 55 23.58 15.81 -10.52
CA ALA A 55 23.47 15.20 -9.19
C ALA A 55 23.85 16.16 -8.03
N GLU A 56 24.75 17.11 -8.29
CA GLU A 56 25.21 18.13 -7.36
C GLU A 56 24.18 19.26 -7.18
N GLU A 57 23.23 19.41 -8.11
CA GLU A 57 22.28 20.51 -8.15
C GLU A 57 20.99 20.12 -7.43
N ARG A 58 20.59 20.94 -6.44
CA ARG A 58 19.34 20.73 -5.72
C ARG A 58 18.15 21.06 -6.63
N ILE A 59 17.42 20.03 -7.07
CA ILE A 59 16.16 20.20 -7.79
C ILE A 59 15.08 20.65 -6.81
N ALA A 60 14.63 21.89 -6.95
CA ALA A 60 13.48 22.43 -6.23
C ALA A 60 12.35 22.68 -7.23
N THR A 61 11.27 21.91 -7.11
CA THR A 61 10.06 22.05 -7.93
C THR A 61 8.94 22.70 -7.12
N ARG A 62 7.89 23.15 -7.80
CA ARG A 62 6.69 23.65 -7.12
C ARG A 62 5.97 22.59 -6.28
N LYS A 63 6.25 21.30 -6.51
CA LYS A 63 5.68 20.20 -5.70
C LYS A 63 6.40 20.00 -4.37
N ASP A 64 7.58 20.59 -4.20
CA ASP A 64 8.33 20.59 -2.94
C ASP A 64 7.81 21.65 -1.95
N GLU A 65 6.83 22.44 -2.38
CA GLU A 65 6.08 23.34 -1.52
C GLU A 65 5.23 22.50 -0.54
N LYS A 66 5.74 22.39 0.68
CA LYS A 66 5.29 21.44 1.70
C LYS A 66 3.99 21.92 2.37
N ASP A 67 2.88 21.30 2.01
CA ASP A 67 1.55 21.59 2.58
C ASP A 67 1.30 20.94 3.96
N TRP A 68 2.11 19.96 4.37
CA TRP A 68 1.87 19.16 5.58
C TRP A 68 2.49 19.77 6.85
N ALA A 69 2.22 21.05 7.14
CA ALA A 69 2.58 21.59 8.45
C ALA A 69 1.77 20.89 9.55
N LEU A 70 2.32 19.82 10.13
CA LEU A 70 1.78 19.22 11.35
C LEU A 70 1.87 20.27 12.45
N THR A 71 0.71 20.69 12.95
CA THR A 71 0.65 21.55 14.12
C THR A 71 1.21 20.77 15.32
N PRO A 72 2.10 21.36 16.14
CA PRO A 72 2.58 20.69 17.35
C PRO A 72 1.37 20.34 18.23
N GLY A 73 1.16 19.03 18.49
CA GLY A 73 -0.01 18.50 19.21
C GLY A 73 -1.01 17.69 18.37
N SER A 74 -0.76 17.47 17.07
CA SER A 74 -1.62 16.61 16.21
C SER A 74 -1.31 15.11 16.30
N GLU A 75 -0.39 14.73 17.17
CA GLU A 75 -0.08 13.36 17.54
C GLU A 75 -1.05 12.90 18.67
N CYS A 76 -2.13 12.23 18.25
CA CYS A 76 -3.14 11.52 19.05
C CYS A 76 -4.39 12.31 19.44
N GLU A 77 -5.43 12.30 18.59
CA GLU A 77 -6.80 12.19 19.11
C GLU A 77 -7.67 11.34 18.18
N ALA A 78 -8.24 10.27 18.74
CA ALA A 78 -9.17 9.36 18.06
C ALA A 78 -10.57 10.03 17.92
N PRO A 79 -11.44 9.56 17.02
CA PRO A 79 -12.58 10.37 16.56
C PRO A 79 -13.76 10.26 17.50
N GLN A 80 -14.23 11.36 18.10
CA GLN A 80 -15.58 11.42 18.70
C GLN A 80 -16.31 12.75 18.44
N ALA A 81 -17.28 12.63 17.52
CA ALA A 81 -18.66 13.12 17.57
C ALA A 81 -18.99 14.51 18.16
N GLN A 82 -19.36 15.41 17.24
CA GLN A 82 -20.47 16.39 17.24
C GLN A 82 -20.98 16.97 18.58
N ALA A 83 -21.02 18.30 18.65
CA ALA A 83 -22.19 19.04 19.10
C ALA A 83 -22.17 20.45 18.49
N GLU A 84 -23.12 20.67 17.58
CA GLU A 84 -23.54 21.97 17.05
C GLU A 84 -23.76 23.05 18.11
N ASP A 85 -23.35 24.30 17.84
CA ASP A 85 -23.94 25.48 18.48
C ASP A 85 -24.44 26.45 17.41
N SER A 86 -25.74 26.69 17.49
CA SER A 86 -26.51 27.54 16.60
C SER A 86 -26.62 28.91 17.26
N THR A 87 -26.14 29.98 16.63
CA THR A 87 -26.77 31.31 16.77
C THR A 87 -26.22 32.30 15.72
N ASP A 88 -26.99 32.49 14.65
CA ASP A 88 -26.82 33.57 13.68
C ASP A 88 -27.72 34.76 14.07
N ARG A 89 -27.06 35.84 14.46
CA ARG A 89 -27.23 37.24 14.03
C ARG A 89 -28.61 37.94 13.94
N GLN A 90 -28.62 39.07 14.67
CA GLN A 90 -28.88 40.45 14.20
C GLN A 90 -30.31 41.01 14.25
N GLU A 91 -30.48 41.96 15.18
CA GLU A 91 -31.52 42.99 15.23
C GLU A 91 -31.63 43.80 13.92
N ARG A 92 -32.88 44.08 13.52
CA ARG A 92 -33.24 45.05 12.46
C ARG A 92 -33.82 46.29 13.12
N ALA A 93 -33.29 47.45 12.74
CA ALA A 93 -33.88 48.77 12.98
C ALA A 93 -35.01 49.07 11.97
#